data_AF-A0AAV9ML24-F1
#
_entry.id   AF-A0AAV9ML24-F1
#
_cell.length_a   1.000
_cell.length_b   1.000
_cell.length_c   1.000
_cell.angle_alpha   90.00
_cell.angle_beta   90.00
_cell.angle_gamma   90.00
#
_symmetry.space_group_name_H-M   'P 1'
#
loop_
_entity.id
_entity.type
_entity.pdbx_description
1 polymer ?
#
loop_
_entity_poly.entity_id
_entity_poly.type
_entity_poly.pdbx_seq_one_letter_code
_entity_poly.pdbx_strand_id
1 'polypeptide(L)'
;MEGMVTDLTLARENQASFEEYLSNNLIANLGIDLTVTVLTSGFWPSYKSFDLNLPAEMVRCVEVFKEFYQTKTKHRKLTWIYSLGTCNINGKFESKTIELVVTTYQASALLLFNTSDRLSYQEIMTQLNLSDDDVVRLLHSLSCTRFSTRSQAPK
;
A
#
# COMPACT_ATOMS: atom_id res chain seq x y z
N MET A 1 -10.47 10.89 22.37
CA MET A 1 -10.58 9.43 22.18
C MET A 1 -11.89 9.06 21.49
N GLU A 2 -13.02 9.65 21.89
CA GLU A 2 -14.34 9.39 21.27
C GLU A 2 -14.33 9.50 19.73
N GLY A 3 -13.74 10.56 19.17
CA GLY A 3 -13.64 10.72 17.71
C GLY A 3 -12.88 9.60 16.98
N MET A 4 -11.85 9.01 17.61
CA MET A 4 -11.11 7.87 17.03
C MET A 4 -11.98 6.61 17.00
N VAL A 5 -12.77 6.39 18.06
CA VAL A 5 -13.70 5.24 18.13
C VAL A 5 -14.81 5.39 17.10
N THR A 6 -15.30 6.61 16.89
CA THR A 6 -16.28 6.91 15.83
C THR A 6 -15.71 6.59 14.45
N ASP A 7 -14.49 7.05 14.13
CA ASP A 7 -13.84 6.75 12.85
C ASP A 7 -13.71 5.23 12.63
N LEU A 8 -13.30 4.46 13.65
CA LEU A 8 -13.18 3.00 13.55
C LEU A 8 -14.52 2.28 13.41
N THR A 9 -15.58 2.84 13.99
CA THR A 9 -16.94 2.28 13.86
C THR A 9 -17.48 2.53 12.44
N LEU A 10 -17.31 3.75 11.93
CA LEU A 10 -17.71 4.15 10.58
C LEU A 10 -16.88 3.47 9.48
N ALA A 11 -15.68 2.99 9.80
CA ALA A 11 -14.82 2.29 8.84
C ALA A 11 -15.53 1.08 8.21
N ARG A 12 -16.28 0.30 9.00
CA ARG A 12 -17.01 -0.88 8.51
C ARG A 12 -18.15 -0.51 7.57
N GLU A 13 -18.91 0.53 7.91
CA GLU A 13 -20.02 1.02 7.08
C GLU A 13 -19.52 1.63 5.76
N ASN A 14 -18.41 2.36 5.82
CA ASN A 14 -17.75 2.90 4.63
C ASN A 14 -17.19 1.79 3.74
N GLN A 15 -16.58 0.75 4.32
CA GLN A 15 -16.08 -0.40 3.58
C GLN A 15 -17.21 -1.15 2.87
N ALA A 16 -18.33 -1.42 3.56
CA ALA A 16 -19.51 -2.05 2.95
C ALA A 16 -20.09 -1.21 1.80
N SER A 17 -20.17 0.12 1.98
CA SER A 17 -20.59 1.03 0.92
C SER A 17 -19.63 1.02 -0.28
N PHE A 18 -18.33 0.84 -0.04
CA PHE A 18 -17.33 0.78 -1.10
C PHE A 18 -17.43 -0.53 -1.88
N GLU A 19 -17.62 -1.66 -1.19
CA GLU A 19 -17.86 -2.97 -1.82
C GLU A 19 -19.13 -2.96 -2.68
N GLU A 20 -20.20 -2.32 -2.22
CA GLU A 20 -21.42 -2.10 -3.02
C GLU A 20 -21.16 -1.19 -4.23
N TYR A 21 -20.31 -0.17 -4.10
CA TYR A 21 -19.89 0.65 -5.24
C TYR A 21 -19.10 -0.16 -6.26
N LEU A 22 -18.23 -1.08 -5.82
CA LEU A 22 -17.45 -1.94 -6.71
C LEU A 22 -18.33 -2.98 -7.42
N SER A 23 -19.30 -3.58 -6.74
CA SER A 23 -20.21 -4.56 -7.34
C SER A 23 -21.10 -3.95 -8.43
N ASN A 24 -21.49 -2.68 -8.26
CA ASN A 24 -22.28 -1.93 -9.24
C ASN A 24 -21.45 -1.36 -10.40
N ASN A 25 -20.13 -1.23 -10.24
CA ASN A 25 -19.23 -0.72 -11.27
C ASN A 25 -18.35 -1.85 -11.84
N LEU A 26 -18.85 -2.53 -12.88
CA LEU A 26 -18.12 -3.61 -13.59
C LEU A 26 -16.75 -3.19 -14.14
N ILE A 27 -16.52 -1.89 -14.36
CA ILE A 27 -15.25 -1.31 -14.83
C ILE A 27 -14.23 -1.15 -13.68
N ALA A 28 -14.70 -1.11 -12.43
CA ALA A 28 -13.88 -0.92 -11.23
C ALA A 28 -13.33 -2.24 -10.66
N ASN A 29 -13.30 -3.34 -11.43
CA ASN A 29 -12.70 -4.59 -10.97
C ASN A 29 -11.19 -4.40 -10.77
N LEU A 30 -10.78 -4.28 -9.52
CA LEU A 30 -9.40 -4.03 -9.12
C LEU A 30 -8.50 -5.27 -9.29
N GLY A 31 -9.11 -6.47 -9.34
CA GLY A 31 -8.37 -7.73 -9.28
C GLY A 31 -7.62 -7.96 -7.95
N ILE A 32 -7.81 -7.06 -6.98
CA ILE A 32 -7.16 -7.02 -5.68
C ILE A 32 -8.24 -6.67 -4.65
N ASP A 33 -8.20 -7.33 -3.49
CA ASP A 33 -9.05 -6.98 -2.36
C ASP A 33 -8.51 -5.72 -1.66
N LEU A 34 -9.34 -4.69 -1.54
CA LEU A 34 -8.97 -3.39 -0.97
C LEU A 34 -9.86 -3.05 0.21
N THR A 35 -9.26 -2.96 1.39
CA THR A 35 -9.89 -2.42 2.59
C THR A 35 -9.31 -1.06 2.92
N VAL A 36 -10.17 -0.04 3.10
CA VAL A 36 -9.74 1.33 3.40
C VAL A 36 -10.40 1.85 4.67
N THR A 37 -9.57 2.33 5.60
CA THR A 37 -10.02 2.98 6.83
C THR A 37 -9.80 4.49 6.71
N VAL A 38 -10.89 5.26 6.72
CA VAL A 38 -10.83 6.73 6.67
C VAL A 38 -10.74 7.31 8.07
N LEU A 39 -9.72 8.15 8.30
CA LEU A 39 -9.43 8.75 9.59
C LEU A 39 -9.61 10.28 9.53
N THR A 40 -10.23 10.87 10.54
CA THR A 40 -10.46 12.31 10.61
C THR A 40 -9.21 13.03 11.13
N SER A 41 -8.68 13.96 10.32
CA SER A 41 -7.56 14.82 10.72
C SER A 41 -7.95 15.65 11.95
N GLY A 42 -7.16 15.55 13.03
CA GLY A 42 -7.43 16.20 14.32
C GLY A 42 -7.80 15.24 15.45
N PHE A 43 -8.26 14.02 15.15
CA PHE A 43 -8.49 12.98 16.17
C PHE A 43 -7.31 12.01 16.31
N TRP A 44 -6.50 11.88 15.27
CA TRP A 44 -5.36 10.97 15.20
C TRP A 44 -4.03 11.71 15.29
N PRO A 45 -2.95 11.06 15.74
CA PRO A 45 -1.60 11.61 15.69
C PRO A 45 -1.22 12.08 14.28
N SER A 46 -0.31 13.05 14.20
CA SER A 46 0.24 13.47 12.92
C SER A 46 1.17 12.39 12.37
N TYR A 47 0.74 11.74 11.29
CA TYR A 47 1.56 10.79 10.55
C TYR A 47 2.31 11.52 9.44
N LYS A 48 3.60 11.21 9.27
CA LYS A 48 4.34 11.66 8.09
C LYS A 48 3.76 10.97 6.86
N SER A 49 3.28 11.76 5.91
CA SER A 49 3.01 11.29 4.56
C SER A 49 4.24 11.56 3.71
N PHE A 50 4.62 10.57 2.91
CA PHE A 50 5.68 10.69 1.92
C PHE A 50 5.04 10.49 0.55
N ASP A 51 5.55 11.19 -0.45
CA ASP A 51 5.14 11.01 -1.84
C ASP A 51 5.76 9.71 -2.39
N LEU A 52 5.24 8.57 -1.93
CA LEU A 52 5.61 7.25 -2.43
C LEU A 52 5.04 7.07 -3.83
N ASN A 53 5.91 6.76 -4.79
CA ASN A 53 5.47 6.30 -6.10
C ASN A 53 4.98 4.86 -5.98
N LEU A 54 3.67 4.71 -5.99
CA LEU A 54 3.01 3.40 -5.95
C LEU A 54 3.10 2.68 -7.31
N PRO A 55 3.19 1.34 -7.31
CA PRO A 55 2.97 0.54 -8.51
C PRO A 55 1.59 0.79 -9.14
N ALA A 56 1.48 0.60 -10.45
CA ALA A 56 0.28 0.91 -11.22
C ALA A 56 -1.00 0.25 -10.67
N GLU A 57 -0.88 -0.99 -10.18
CA GLU A 57 -1.97 -1.73 -9.57
C GLU A 57 -2.49 -1.03 -8.30
N MET A 58 -1.60 -0.52 -7.46
CA MET A 58 -1.96 0.17 -6.23
C MET A 58 -2.45 1.60 -6.49
N VAL A 59 -1.92 2.27 -7.52
CA VAL A 59 -2.42 3.57 -7.99
C VAL A 59 -3.89 3.47 -8.39
N ARG A 60 -4.25 2.44 -9.17
CA ARG A 60 -5.64 2.19 -9.56
C ARG A 60 -6.55 2.03 -8.33
N CYS A 61 -6.11 1.31 -7.31
CA CYS A 61 -6.84 1.16 -6.05
C CYS A 61 -7.12 2.50 -5.37
N VAL A 62 -6.10 3.36 -5.30
CA VAL A 62 -6.20 4.69 -4.72
C VAL A 62 -7.16 5.58 -5.50
N GLU A 63 -7.12 5.54 -6.83
CA GLU A 63 -7.98 6.34 -7.72
C GLU A 63 -9.44 5.94 -7.61
N VAL A 64 -9.75 4.64 -7.69
CA VAL A 64 -11.12 4.12 -7.59
C VAL A 64 -11.74 4.48 -6.23
N PHE A 65 -10.97 4.34 -5.14
CA PHE A 65 -11.47 4.72 -3.82
C PHE A 65 -11.68 6.25 -3.71
N LYS A 66 -10.79 7.04 -4.31
CA LYS A 66 -10.93 8.50 -4.33
C LYS A 66 -12.19 8.94 -5.06
N GLU A 67 -12.50 8.35 -6.21
CA GLU A 67 -13.75 8.61 -6.94
C GLU A 67 -14.98 8.27 -6.10
N PHE A 68 -15.02 7.07 -5.52
CA PHE A 68 -16.07 6.67 -4.58
C PHE A 68 -16.24 7.68 -3.45
N TYR A 69 -15.15 8.08 -2.79
CA TYR A 69 -15.23 8.98 -1.64
C TYR A 69 -15.66 10.40 -2.01
N GLN A 70 -15.34 10.87 -3.21
CA GLN A 70 -15.81 12.14 -3.75
C GLN A 70 -17.32 12.16 -3.99
N THR A 71 -17.95 11.02 -4.31
CA THR A 71 -19.42 10.94 -4.41
C THR A 71 -20.10 11.16 -3.07
N LYS A 72 -19.47 10.72 -1.96
CA LYS A 72 -19.98 10.87 -0.60
C LYS A 72 -19.69 12.25 -0.01
N THR A 73 -18.51 12.81 -0.29
CA THR A 73 -18.08 14.09 0.29
C THR A 73 -17.41 15.00 -0.74
N LYS A 74 -18.06 16.11 -1.10
CA LYS A 74 -17.55 17.05 -2.12
C LYS A 74 -16.49 18.04 -1.62
N HIS A 75 -16.33 18.19 -0.31
CA HIS A 75 -15.49 19.23 0.30
C HIS A 75 -14.33 18.68 1.15
N ARG A 76 -14.11 17.36 1.16
CA ARG A 76 -13.04 16.74 1.94
C ARG A 76 -11.90 16.30 1.02
N LYS A 77 -10.66 16.54 1.46
CA LYS A 77 -9.44 16.06 0.79
C LYS A 77 -8.94 14.82 1.53
N LEU A 78 -8.71 13.74 0.79
CA LEU A 78 -8.05 12.54 1.31
C LEU A 78 -6.54 12.68 1.19
N THR A 79 -5.84 12.25 2.25
CA THR A 79 -4.38 12.07 2.26
C THR A 79 -4.10 10.62 2.66
N TRP A 80 -3.35 9.90 1.83
CA TRP A 80 -3.01 8.52 2.08
C TRP A 80 -1.81 8.41 3.00
N ILE A 81 -1.91 7.55 4.01
CA ILE A 81 -0.84 7.29 4.98
C ILE A 81 -0.33 5.86 4.77
N TYR A 82 0.59 5.69 3.83
CA TYR A 82 1.12 4.37 3.46
C TYR A 82 1.92 3.68 4.58
N SER A 83 2.37 4.42 5.60
CA SER A 83 3.06 3.85 6.76
C SER A 83 2.19 3.01 7.66
N LEU A 84 0.88 3.17 7.60
CA LEU A 84 -0.08 2.37 8.37
C LEU A 84 -0.69 1.24 7.52
N GLY A 85 -0.38 1.21 6.22
CA GLY A 85 -0.92 0.23 5.30
C GLY A 85 -0.21 -1.12 5.38
N THR A 86 -0.99 -2.18 5.26
CA THR A 86 -0.52 -3.56 5.13
C THR A 86 -1.02 -4.15 3.81
N CYS A 87 -0.24 -5.05 3.25
CA CYS A 87 -0.54 -5.72 1.99
C CYS A 87 -0.22 -7.21 2.12
N ASN A 88 -1.13 -8.03 1.61
CA ASN A 88 -0.92 -9.46 1.46
C ASN A 88 -0.51 -9.72 0.01
N ILE A 89 0.69 -10.25 -0.19
CA ILE A 89 1.23 -10.55 -1.52
C ILE A 89 1.57 -12.04 -1.62
N ASN A 90 1.34 -12.59 -2.80
CA ASN A 90 1.67 -13.98 -3.11
C ASN A 90 2.95 -14.03 -3.93
N GLY A 91 4.06 -14.37 -3.28
CA GLY A 91 5.35 -14.57 -3.94
C GLY A 91 5.40 -15.97 -4.55
N LYS A 92 5.45 -16.06 -5.88
CA LYS A 92 5.65 -17.32 -6.60
C LYS A 92 7.15 -17.60 -6.72
N PHE A 93 7.67 -18.51 -5.89
CA PHE A 93 9.04 -18.99 -6.00
C PHE A 93 9.07 -20.35 -6.71
N GLU A 94 10.19 -20.69 -7.34
CA GLU A 94 10.36 -21.93 -8.14
C GLU A 94 9.89 -23.19 -7.41
N SER A 95 10.03 -23.24 -6.08
CA SER A 95 9.67 -24.40 -5.27
C SER A 95 8.30 -24.29 -4.58
N LYS A 96 7.76 -23.09 -4.38
CA LYS A 96 6.48 -22.87 -3.67
C LYS A 96 5.96 -21.44 -3.82
N THR A 97 4.64 -21.30 -3.77
CA THR A 97 4.00 -20.02 -3.51
C THR A 97 4.05 -19.73 -2.00
N ILE A 98 4.50 -18.54 -1.62
CA ILE A 98 4.54 -18.07 -0.24
C ILE A 98 3.65 -16.83 -0.14
N GLU A 99 2.75 -16.82 0.84
CA GLU A 99 1.98 -15.64 1.19
C GLU A 99 2.80 -14.79 2.17
N LEU A 100 2.96 -13.51 1.86
CA LEU A 100 3.73 -12.55 2.65
C LEU A 100 2.81 -11.42 3.08
N VAL A 101 2.82 -11.13 4.37
CA VAL A 101 2.17 -9.94 4.94
C VAL A 101 3.26 -8.90 5.12
N VAL A 102 3.19 -7.83 4.33
CA VAL A 102 4.22 -6.78 4.30
C VAL A 102 3.57 -5.40 4.40
N THR A 103 4.37 -4.39 4.75
CA THR A 103 3.90 -2.99 4.71
C THR A 103 3.69 -2.54 3.26
N THR A 104 2.91 -1.48 3.04
CA THR A 104 2.71 -0.91 1.70
C THR A 104 4.01 -0.49 1.02
N TYR A 105 4.99 0.00 1.79
CA TYR A 105 6.32 0.32 1.27
C TYR A 105 7.05 -0.92 0.76
N GLN A 106 7.08 -1.98 1.58
CA GLN A 106 7.71 -3.26 1.22
C GLN A 106 7.01 -3.90 0.02
N ALA A 107 5.68 -3.88 -0.04
CA ALA A 107 4.92 -4.35 -1.19
C ALA A 107 5.30 -3.58 -2.45
N SER A 108 5.34 -2.25 -2.37
CA SER A 108 5.70 -1.39 -3.51
C SER A 108 7.09 -1.75 -4.05
N ALA A 109 8.07 -1.95 -3.17
CA ALA A 109 9.41 -2.38 -3.55
C ALA A 109 9.45 -3.80 -4.16
N LEU A 110 8.71 -4.75 -3.58
CA LEU A 110 8.66 -6.13 -4.08
C LEU A 110 7.96 -6.22 -5.45
N LEU A 111 6.95 -5.38 -5.71
CA LEU A 111 6.28 -5.32 -7.00
C LEU A 111 7.21 -4.82 -8.12
N LEU A 112 8.21 -3.98 -7.82
CA LEU A 112 9.19 -3.55 -8.84
C LEU A 112 9.98 -4.72 -9.43
N PHE A 113 10.25 -5.76 -8.62
CA PHE A 113 10.97 -6.95 -9.07
C PHE A 113 10.16 -7.82 -10.04
N ASN A 114 8.84 -7.60 -10.18
CA ASN A 114 8.05 -8.28 -11.20
C ASN A 114 8.40 -7.83 -12.63
N THR A 115 8.94 -6.61 -12.78
CA THR A 115 9.33 -6.05 -14.09
C THR A 115 10.83 -6.18 -14.34
N SER A 116 11.64 -6.39 -13.30
CA SER A 116 13.10 -6.42 -13.40
C SER A 116 13.71 -7.37 -12.38
N ASP A 117 14.48 -8.36 -12.85
CA ASP A 117 15.13 -9.36 -11.98
C ASP A 117 16.19 -8.76 -11.05
N ARG A 118 16.77 -7.63 -11.44
CA ARG A 118 17.81 -6.92 -10.69
C ARG A 118 17.53 -5.43 -10.75
N LEU A 119 17.52 -4.81 -9.58
CA LEU A 119 17.38 -3.37 -9.42
C LEU A 119 18.53 -2.89 -8.54
N SER A 120 19.21 -1.84 -8.98
CA SER A 120 20.21 -1.14 -8.18
C SER A 120 19.55 -0.29 -7.10
N TYR A 121 20.33 0.03 -6.07
CA TYR A 121 19.89 0.90 -4.98
C TYR A 121 19.35 2.25 -5.49
N GLN A 122 20.03 2.86 -6.46
CA GLN A 122 19.65 4.15 -7.03
C GLN A 122 18.34 4.06 -7.85
N GLU A 123 18.13 2.95 -8.55
CA GLU A 123 16.89 2.73 -9.30
C GLU A 123 15.69 2.57 -8.35
N ILE A 124 15.84 1.80 -7.26
CA ILE A 124 14.78 1.64 -6.26
C ILE A 124 14.43 2.99 -5.62
N MET A 125 15.44 3.77 -5.26
CA MET A 125 15.26 5.11 -4.68
C MET A 125 14.50 6.04 -5.63
N THR A 126 14.88 6.05 -6.91
CA THR A 126 14.26 6.90 -7.94
C THR A 126 12.84 6.44 -8.27
N GLN A 127 12.62 5.13 -8.43
CA GLN A 127 11.33 4.57 -8.79
C GLN A 127 10.30 4.75 -7.68
N LEU A 128 10.69 4.54 -6.41
CA LEU A 128 9.78 4.69 -5.25
C LEU A 128 9.71 6.11 -4.71
N ASN A 129 10.61 7.01 -5.12
CA ASN A 129 10.73 8.38 -4.60
C ASN A 129 10.92 8.42 -3.08
N LEU A 130 11.86 7.61 -2.57
CA LEU A 130 12.17 7.51 -1.14
C LEU A 130 13.49 8.20 -0.81
N SER A 131 13.65 8.63 0.45
CA SER A 131 14.91 9.14 0.97
C SER A 131 15.91 8.00 1.23
N ASP A 132 17.21 8.32 1.25
CA ASP A 132 18.28 7.32 1.48
C ASP A 132 18.04 6.53 2.77
N ASP A 133 17.79 7.23 3.87
CA ASP A 133 17.46 6.65 5.17
C ASP A 133 16.27 5.67 5.13
N ASP A 134 15.24 5.99 4.33
CA ASP A 134 14.03 5.17 4.21
C ASP A 134 14.27 3.93 3.34
N VAL A 135 15.03 4.06 2.25
CA VAL A 135 15.41 2.92 1.40
C VAL A 135 16.31 1.97 2.18
N VAL A 136 17.28 2.46 2.96
CA VAL A 136 18.11 1.62 3.83
C VAL A 136 17.25 0.86 4.84
N ARG A 137 16.31 1.54 5.52
CA ARG A 137 15.39 0.89 6.47
C ARG A 137 14.51 -0.16 5.79
N LEU A 138 13.98 0.16 4.62
CA LEU A 138 13.13 -0.74 3.82
C LEU A 138 13.89 -1.99 3.37
N LEU A 139 15.06 -1.81 2.76
CA LEU A 139 15.89 -2.92 2.29
C LEU A 139 16.40 -3.76 3.45
N HIS A 140 16.85 -3.13 4.54
CA HIS A 140 17.25 -3.84 5.76
C HIS A 140 16.08 -4.67 6.30
N SER A 141 14.87 -4.10 6.36
CA SER A 141 13.67 -4.81 6.81
C SER A 141 13.39 -6.04 5.93
N LEU A 142 13.45 -5.90 4.60
CA LEU A 142 13.26 -7.01 3.66
C LEU A 142 14.36 -8.08 3.75
N SER A 143 15.62 -7.67 3.94
CA SER A 143 16.76 -8.59 4.04
C SER A 143 16.86 -9.30 5.39
N CYS A 144 16.39 -8.66 6.46
CA CYS A 144 16.45 -9.20 7.83
C CYS A 144 15.17 -9.94 8.23
N THR A 145 14.04 -9.72 7.55
CA THR A 145 12.93 -10.67 7.62
C THR A 145 13.42 -12.01 7.10
N ARG A 146 13.24 -13.06 7.88
CA ARG A 146 13.77 -14.42 7.67
C ARG A 146 13.14 -15.14 6.47
N PHE A 147 13.16 -14.52 5.30
CA PHE A 147 12.92 -15.14 4.01
C PHE A 147 14.27 -15.24 3.31
N SER A 148 14.91 -16.39 3.51
CA SER A 148 16.08 -16.80 2.75
C SER A 148 15.71 -16.88 1.26
N THR A 149 15.73 -15.75 0.57
CA THR A 149 15.84 -15.68 -0.89
C THR A 149 17.24 -15.15 -1.17
N ARG A 150 18.17 -16.08 -1.03
CA ARG A 150 19.57 -15.90 -1.37
C ARG A 150 19.69 -15.63 -2.87
N SER A 151 20.08 -14.42 -3.23
CA SER A 151 21.07 -14.20 -4.29
C SER A 151 21.79 -12.86 -4.10
N GLN A 152 22.59 -12.74 -3.03
CA GLN A 152 23.75 -11.85 -3.10
C GLN A 152 24.70 -12.41 -4.16
N ALA A 153 24.82 -11.72 -5.29
CA ALA A 153 25.93 -11.90 -6.22
C ALA A 153 27.03 -10.91 -5.83
N PRO A 154 28.21 -11.37 -5.36
CA PRO A 154 29.33 -10.50 -5.07
C PRO A 154 30.09 -10.15 -6.36
N LYS A 155 30.53 -8.90 -6.46
CA LYS A 155 31.84 -8.55 -7.01
C LYS A 155 32.49 -7.53 -6.09
#